data_AF-A0A498I953-F1
#
_entry.id   AF-A0A498I953-F1
#
_cell.length_a   1.000
_cell.length_b   1.000
_cell.length_c   1.000
_cell.angle_alpha   90.00
_cell.angle_beta   90.00
_cell.angle_gamma   90.00
#
_symmetry.space_group_name_H-M   'P 1'
#
loop_
_entity.id
_entity.type
_entity.pdbx_description
1 polymer ?
#
loop_
_entity_poly.entity_id
_entity_poly.type
_entity_poly.pdbx_seq_one_letter_code
_entity_poly.pdbx_strand_id
1 'polypeptide(L)'
;MPKIPEIAKCPDELMSLKQWEDASLAEFTELRLEVDFHWPHGCSIVGSSIDQPSPSTNIGSNASLPAENLSPKPYASQSSSPLLPVILKKDSVALSVDVEKRIKVVEDMITLSRNDCLWLFALCAAVDNPLDADTSPSLRSLLRKSAALRAAKSVLDDEVVIMYSSHDFR
;
A
#
# COMPACT_ATOMS: atom_id res chain seq x y z
N MET A 1 -24.40 15.30 12.35
CA MET A 1 -23.63 14.81 11.19
C MET A 1 -22.28 15.52 11.22
N PRO A 2 -21.13 14.80 11.20
CA PRO A 2 -19.83 15.45 11.16
C PRO A 2 -19.70 16.29 9.87
N LYS A 3 -19.11 17.48 9.97
CA LYS A 3 -18.83 18.33 8.80
C LYS A 3 -17.65 17.74 8.06
N ILE A 4 -17.88 17.22 6.87
CA ILE A 4 -16.83 16.67 6.00
C ILE A 4 -16.12 17.87 5.33
N PRO A 5 -14.78 17.99 5.44
CA PRO A 5 -14.03 19.03 4.74
C PRO A 5 -14.17 18.90 3.22
N GLU A 6 -14.22 20.05 2.53
CA GLU A 6 -14.18 20.09 1.07
C GLU A 6 -12.81 19.65 0.54
N ILE A 7 -12.77 19.12 -0.69
CA ILE A 7 -11.51 18.77 -1.37
C ILE A 7 -10.83 20.08 -1.80
N ALA A 8 -9.57 20.27 -1.38
CA ALA A 8 -8.80 21.45 -1.76
C ALA A 8 -8.64 21.53 -3.29
N LYS A 9 -8.81 22.74 -3.85
CA LYS A 9 -8.67 22.98 -5.29
C LYS A 9 -7.20 22.84 -5.70
N CYS A 10 -6.96 22.04 -6.72
CA CYS A 10 -5.65 21.88 -7.32
C CYS A 10 -5.37 23.07 -8.25
N PRO A 11 -4.15 23.64 -8.26
CA PRO A 11 -3.72 24.57 -9.30
C PRO A 11 -3.84 23.93 -10.69
N ASP A 12 -4.23 24.72 -11.70
CA ASP A 12 -4.46 24.24 -13.08
C ASP A 12 -3.21 23.59 -13.69
N GLU A 13 -2.03 24.09 -13.34
CA GLU A 13 -0.72 23.57 -13.78
C GLU A 13 -0.41 22.15 -13.28
N LEU A 14 -1.08 21.72 -12.19
CA LEU A 14 -0.90 20.41 -11.56
C LEU A 14 -2.09 19.47 -11.81
N MET A 15 -3.05 19.89 -12.66
CA MET A 15 -4.17 19.06 -13.05
C MET A 15 -3.70 18.00 -14.05
N SER A 16 -4.03 16.74 -13.75
CA SER A 16 -3.80 15.63 -14.67
C SER A 16 -4.69 15.74 -15.91
N LEU A 17 -4.15 15.29 -17.05
CA LEU A 17 -4.93 15.08 -18.27
C LEU A 17 -5.82 13.85 -18.09
N LYS A 18 -7.07 13.93 -18.58
CA LYS A 18 -8.01 12.80 -18.50
C LYS A 18 -7.45 11.51 -19.08
N GLN A 19 -6.77 11.58 -20.22
CA GLN A 19 -6.17 10.40 -20.87
C GLN A 19 -5.11 9.72 -19.99
N TRP A 20 -4.34 10.52 -19.23
CA TRP A 20 -3.35 10.00 -18.30
C TRP A 20 -4.01 9.32 -17.09
N GLU A 21 -5.12 9.87 -16.58
CA GLU A 21 -5.91 9.24 -15.51
C GLU A 21 -6.49 7.89 -15.96
N ASP A 22 -7.09 7.86 -17.15
CA ASP A 22 -7.68 6.65 -17.73
C ASP A 22 -6.60 5.56 -17.95
N ALA A 23 -5.43 5.92 -18.50
CA ALA A 23 -4.30 4.99 -18.69
C ALA A 23 -3.75 4.48 -17.35
N SER A 24 -3.56 5.38 -16.37
CA SER A 24 -3.08 5.01 -15.03
C SER A 24 -4.04 4.06 -14.31
N LEU A 25 -5.36 4.25 -14.46
CA LEU A 25 -6.37 3.36 -13.89
C LEU A 25 -6.36 1.97 -14.56
N ALA A 26 -6.13 1.92 -15.88
CA ALA A 26 -5.99 0.65 -16.60
C ALA A 26 -4.76 -0.14 -16.12
N GLU A 27 -3.60 0.50 -16.04
CA GLU A 27 -2.36 -0.10 -15.52
C GLU A 27 -2.52 -0.54 -14.05
N PHE A 28 -3.18 0.28 -13.23
CA PHE A 28 -3.45 -0.09 -11.84
C PHE A 28 -4.39 -1.30 -11.74
N THR A 29 -5.37 -1.40 -12.64
CA THR A 29 -6.27 -2.57 -12.69
C THR A 29 -5.51 -3.83 -13.06
N GLU A 30 -4.60 -3.77 -14.04
CA GLU A 30 -3.72 -4.89 -14.41
C GLU A 30 -2.82 -5.30 -13.23
N LEU A 31 -2.22 -4.33 -12.53
CA LEU A 31 -1.44 -4.60 -11.34
C LEU A 31 -2.25 -5.33 -10.26
N ARG A 32 -3.52 -4.96 -10.05
CA ARG A 32 -4.38 -5.64 -9.09
C ARG A 32 -4.66 -7.09 -9.49
N LEU A 33 -4.88 -7.34 -10.77
CA LEU A 33 -5.06 -8.71 -11.28
C LEU A 33 -3.80 -9.56 -11.08
N GLU A 34 -2.61 -8.99 -11.28
CA GLU A 34 -1.35 -9.68 -11.05
C GLU A 34 -1.11 -9.98 -9.56
N VAL A 35 -1.44 -9.02 -8.68
CA VAL A 35 -1.36 -9.21 -7.22
C VAL A 35 -2.33 -10.29 -6.75
N ASP A 36 -3.55 -10.30 -7.26
CA ASP A 36 -4.56 -11.32 -6.96
C ASP A 36 -4.10 -12.69 -7.49
N PHE A 37 -3.63 -12.78 -8.74
CA PHE A 37 -3.09 -14.03 -9.29
C PHE A 37 -1.97 -14.64 -8.43
N HIS A 38 -1.09 -13.79 -7.89
CA HIS A 38 0.01 -14.21 -7.02
C HIS A 38 -0.40 -14.42 -5.56
N TRP A 39 -1.58 -13.97 -5.16
CA TRP A 39 -2.07 -14.25 -3.82
C TRP A 39 -2.09 -15.76 -3.61
N PRO A 40 -1.63 -16.26 -2.45
CA PRO A 40 -1.76 -17.66 -2.10
C PRO A 40 -3.24 -17.98 -1.82
N HIS A 41 -4.08 -17.85 -2.84
CA HIS A 41 -5.32 -18.60 -2.93
C HIS A 41 -4.89 -20.06 -2.79
N GLY A 42 -5.50 -20.80 -1.87
CA GLY A 42 -5.16 -22.19 -1.58
C GLY A 42 -5.44 -23.14 -2.74
N CYS A 43 -4.92 -22.86 -3.93
CA CYS A 43 -4.86 -23.75 -5.07
C CYS A 43 -4.06 -24.96 -4.63
N SER A 44 -4.81 -26.06 -4.47
CA SER A 44 -4.31 -27.39 -4.24
C SER A 44 -3.01 -27.62 -4.99
N ILE A 45 -2.02 -28.07 -4.23
CA ILE A 45 -0.86 -28.79 -4.74
C ILE A 45 -1.40 -29.85 -5.72
N VAL A 46 -1.38 -29.56 -7.02
CA VAL A 46 -1.41 -30.59 -8.04
C VAL A 46 -0.13 -31.37 -7.79
N GLY A 47 -0.31 -32.59 -7.31
CA GLY A 47 0.77 -33.52 -7.06
C GLY A 47 1.55 -33.72 -8.35
N SER A 48 2.79 -33.26 -8.36
CA SER A 48 3.83 -33.85 -9.18
C SER A 48 4.87 -34.40 -8.22
N SER A 49 4.77 -35.71 -8.02
CA SER A 49 5.76 -36.57 -7.39
C SER A 49 7.11 -36.38 -8.08
N ILE A 50 8.17 -36.12 -7.30
CA ILE A 50 9.47 -36.80 -7.41
C ILE A 50 9.97 -37.01 -5.97
N ASP A 51 10.01 -38.29 -5.56
CA ASP A 51 10.69 -38.80 -4.37
C ASP A 51 12.16 -38.35 -4.30
N GLN A 52 12.66 -38.03 -3.10
CA GLN A 52 13.96 -38.50 -2.61
C GLN A 52 14.11 -38.27 -1.09
N PRO A 53 14.52 -39.29 -0.32
CA PRO A 53 14.64 -39.23 1.14
C PRO A 53 16.08 -39.02 1.65
N SER A 54 16.15 -38.58 2.93
CA SER A 54 17.19 -38.84 3.96
C SER A 54 18.03 -37.61 4.41
N PRO A 55 18.68 -37.64 5.59
CA PRO A 55 18.30 -38.23 6.89
C PRO A 55 18.46 -37.26 8.09
N SER A 56 17.96 -37.71 9.23
CA SER A 56 18.05 -37.18 10.60
C SER A 56 19.32 -36.39 10.98
N THR A 57 19.13 -35.38 11.83
CA THR A 57 19.92 -35.27 13.07
C THR A 57 19.02 -34.85 14.22
N ASN A 58 18.84 -35.81 15.12
CA ASN A 58 18.34 -35.69 16.49
C ASN A 58 19.23 -34.74 17.30
N ILE A 59 18.65 -33.76 18.00
CA ILE A 59 19.05 -33.35 19.35
C ILE A 59 17.74 -32.94 20.06
N GLY A 60 17.33 -33.74 21.04
CA GLY A 60 16.31 -33.37 22.00
C GLY A 60 16.87 -32.42 23.05
N SER A 61 16.03 -31.51 23.55
CA SER A 61 15.97 -31.15 24.98
C SER A 61 14.70 -30.31 25.25
N ASN A 62 13.90 -30.88 26.13
CA ASN A 62 12.88 -30.29 26.98
C ASN A 62 13.19 -28.88 27.52
N ALA A 63 12.21 -27.97 27.46
CA ALA A 63 11.84 -27.11 28.59
C ALA A 63 10.55 -26.35 28.28
N SER A 64 9.68 -26.33 29.27
CA SER A 64 8.37 -25.67 29.30
C SER A 64 8.41 -24.18 28.95
N LEU A 65 7.26 -23.69 28.48
CA LEU A 65 6.87 -22.28 28.61
C LEU A 65 6.93 -21.86 30.09
N PRO A 66 7.17 -20.56 30.35
CA PRO A 66 6.00 -19.75 30.69
C PRO A 66 5.97 -18.39 29.99
N ALA A 67 4.74 -17.89 29.89
CA ALA A 67 4.38 -16.57 29.42
C ALA A 67 4.97 -15.47 30.31
N GLU A 68 5.60 -14.47 29.70
CA GLU A 68 5.78 -13.15 30.31
C GLU A 68 5.48 -12.07 29.28
N ASN A 69 4.54 -11.21 29.67
CA ASN A 69 4.12 -10.00 28.99
C ASN A 69 5.30 -9.01 28.81
N LEU A 70 5.01 -7.93 28.06
CA LEU A 70 5.74 -6.67 27.91
C LEU A 70 6.60 -6.55 26.64
N SER A 71 5.99 -6.02 25.58
CA SER A 71 6.36 -4.70 25.06
C SER A 71 5.58 -4.40 23.76
N PRO A 72 5.04 -3.17 23.56
CA PRO A 72 4.60 -2.73 22.25
C PRO A 72 5.84 -2.67 21.36
N LYS A 73 6.03 -3.69 20.51
CA LYS A 73 7.13 -3.69 19.56
C LYS A 73 6.92 -2.46 18.67
N PRO A 74 7.83 -1.47 18.71
CA PRO A 74 7.70 -0.30 17.87
C PRO A 74 7.63 -0.82 16.45
N TYR A 75 6.54 -0.47 15.75
CA TYR A 75 6.30 -0.75 14.34
C TYR A 75 7.65 -0.69 13.65
N ALA A 76 8.16 -1.86 13.27
CA ALA A 76 9.49 -1.98 12.74
C ALA A 76 9.61 -0.92 11.65
N SER A 77 10.54 0.00 11.86
CA SER A 77 11.01 0.94 10.86
C SER A 77 11.61 0.09 9.76
N GLN A 78 10.76 -0.50 8.94
CA GLN A 78 11.17 -1.25 7.78
C GLN A 78 11.40 -0.18 6.72
N SER A 79 12.64 0.30 6.69
CA SER A 79 13.21 1.11 5.61
C SER A 79 13.26 0.36 4.26
N SER A 80 12.49 -0.72 4.11
CA SER A 80 12.39 -1.54 2.92
C SER A 80 11.18 -1.13 2.10
N SER A 81 11.36 -1.08 0.79
CA SER A 81 10.27 -0.92 -0.18
C SER A 81 9.23 -2.05 -0.03
N PRO A 82 7.95 -1.78 -0.36
CA PRO A 82 6.90 -2.79 -0.32
C PRO A 82 7.11 -3.86 -1.40
N LEU A 83 7.75 -4.98 -1.03
CA LEU A 83 7.95 -6.12 -1.94
C LEU A 83 6.71 -7.03 -1.92
N LEU A 84 6.35 -7.61 -3.06
CA LEU A 84 5.21 -8.54 -3.17
C LEU A 84 5.24 -9.66 -2.12
N PRO A 85 6.36 -10.37 -1.86
CA PRO A 85 6.39 -11.41 -0.84
C PRO A 85 6.11 -10.91 0.59
N VAL A 86 6.30 -9.61 0.86
CA VAL A 86 5.99 -9.01 2.16
C VAL A 86 4.50 -8.72 2.28
N ILE A 87 3.88 -8.26 1.20
CA ILE A 87 2.44 -7.93 1.15
C ILE A 87 1.60 -9.20 1.15
N LEU A 88 1.93 -10.17 0.29
CA LEU A 88 1.20 -11.43 0.11
C LEU A 88 1.31 -12.38 1.31
N LYS A 89 2.25 -12.13 2.23
CA LYS A 89 2.33 -12.84 3.52
C LYS A 89 1.28 -12.39 4.53
N LYS A 90 0.66 -11.23 4.31
CA LYS A 90 -0.37 -10.68 5.18
C LYS A 90 -1.71 -11.22 4.70
N ASP A 91 -2.66 -11.41 5.61
CA ASP A 91 -4.04 -11.68 5.23
C ASP A 91 -4.78 -10.39 4.87
N SER A 92 -5.94 -10.52 4.22
CA SER A 92 -6.79 -9.39 3.81
C SER A 92 -7.16 -8.45 4.96
N VAL A 93 -7.50 -8.99 6.14
CA VAL A 93 -7.87 -8.16 7.30
C VAL A 93 -6.67 -7.37 7.80
N ALA A 94 -5.50 -8.00 7.87
CA ALA A 94 -4.25 -7.33 8.22
C ALA A 94 -3.86 -6.25 7.19
N LEU A 95 -4.17 -6.44 5.91
CA LEU A 95 -3.96 -5.43 4.87
C LEU A 95 -4.87 -4.22 5.06
N SER A 96 -6.19 -4.40 5.26
CA SER A 96 -7.11 -3.28 5.56
C SER A 96 -6.67 -2.50 6.80
N VAL A 97 -6.34 -3.20 7.89
CA VAL A 97 -5.89 -2.57 9.13
C VAL A 97 -4.60 -1.76 8.92
N ASP A 98 -3.66 -2.28 8.13
CA ASP A 98 -2.41 -1.58 7.86
C ASP A 98 -2.58 -0.40 6.91
N VAL A 99 -3.49 -0.47 5.93
CA VAL A 99 -3.92 0.68 5.13
C VAL A 99 -4.43 1.79 6.05
N GLU A 100 -5.36 1.48 6.94
CA GLU A 100 -5.96 2.47 7.84
C GLU A 100 -4.93 3.09 8.80
N LYS A 101 -4.10 2.27 9.44
CA LYS A 101 -3.04 2.76 10.33
C LYS A 101 -2.11 3.72 9.60
N ARG A 102 -1.74 3.37 8.37
CA ARG A 102 -0.80 4.14 7.58
C ARG A 102 -1.42 5.44 7.07
N ILE A 103 -2.71 5.42 6.70
CA ILE A 103 -3.47 6.63 6.38
C ILE A 103 -3.53 7.57 7.58
N LYS A 104 -3.86 7.08 8.79
CA LYS A 104 -3.91 7.91 10.00
C LYS A 104 -2.58 8.58 10.29
N VAL A 105 -1.47 7.87 10.12
CA VAL A 105 -0.12 8.45 10.26
C VAL A 105 0.12 9.57 9.26
N VAL A 106 -0.37 9.42 8.02
CA VAL A 106 -0.21 10.40 6.94
C VAL A 106 -1.12 11.63 7.11
N GLU A 107 -2.28 11.50 7.75
CA GLU A 107 -3.20 12.62 7.99
C GLU A 107 -2.56 13.74 8.81
N ASP A 108 -1.62 13.42 9.69
CA ASP A 108 -0.89 14.38 10.52
C ASP A 108 0.37 14.94 9.83
N MET A 109 0.80 14.35 8.71
CA MET A 109 2.03 14.75 8.01
C MET A 109 1.83 15.97 7.12
N ILE A 110 2.83 16.84 7.02
CA ILE A 110 2.85 17.98 6.07
C ILE A 110 3.57 17.65 4.75
N THR A 111 4.26 16.51 4.68
CA THR A 111 4.99 16.01 3.51
C THR A 111 4.90 14.48 3.49
N LEU A 112 4.70 13.87 2.32
CA LEU A 112 4.86 12.41 2.16
C LEU A 112 6.26 12.09 1.62
N SER A 113 6.92 11.09 2.20
CA SER A 113 8.11 10.52 1.58
C SER A 113 7.74 9.62 0.39
N ARG A 114 8.68 9.41 -0.54
CA ARG A 114 8.50 8.45 -1.65
C ARG A 114 8.19 7.03 -1.15
N ASN A 115 8.83 6.61 -0.06
CA ASN A 115 8.58 5.31 0.54
C ASN A 115 7.13 5.24 1.06
N ASP A 116 6.61 6.34 1.63
CA ASP A 116 5.22 6.38 2.06
C ASP A 116 4.23 6.25 0.92
N CYS A 117 4.50 6.91 -0.20
CA CYS A 117 3.69 6.77 -1.40
C CYS A 117 3.71 5.33 -1.93
N LEU A 118 4.90 4.70 -1.99
CA LEU A 118 5.04 3.32 -2.47
C LEU A 118 4.23 2.34 -1.63
N TRP A 119 4.32 2.44 -0.30
CA TRP A 119 3.57 1.56 0.60
C TRP A 119 2.06 1.79 0.50
N LEU A 120 1.60 3.04 0.45
CA LEU A 120 0.18 3.33 0.25
C LEU A 120 -0.31 2.75 -1.07
N PHE A 121 0.44 2.94 -2.15
CA PHE A 121 0.11 2.42 -3.47
C PHE A 121 0.03 0.90 -3.48
N ALA A 122 1.05 0.23 -2.94
CA ALA A 122 1.13 -1.22 -2.93
C ALA A 122 0.03 -1.86 -2.05
N LEU A 123 -0.31 -1.23 -0.91
CA LEU A 123 -1.41 -1.68 -0.07
C LEU A 123 -2.77 -1.44 -0.75
N CYS A 124 -2.97 -0.33 -1.46
CA CYS A 124 -4.18 -0.09 -2.25
C CYS A 124 -4.35 -1.10 -3.39
N ALA A 125 -3.26 -1.61 -3.97
CA ALA A 125 -3.32 -2.66 -4.98
C ALA A 125 -3.75 -4.01 -4.38
N ALA A 126 -3.33 -4.29 -3.16
CA ALA A 126 -3.56 -5.56 -2.48
C ALA A 126 -4.83 -5.61 -1.60
N VAL A 127 -5.47 -4.47 -1.31
CA VAL A 127 -6.71 -4.46 -0.51
C VAL A 127 -7.84 -5.13 -1.29
N ASP A 128 -8.71 -5.86 -0.59
CA ASP A 128 -9.82 -6.57 -1.22
C ASP A 128 -10.84 -5.63 -1.88
N ASN A 129 -11.48 -6.12 -2.93
CA ASN A 129 -12.72 -5.55 -3.47
C ASN A 129 -13.87 -6.54 -3.25
N PRO A 130 -15.03 -6.11 -2.72
CA PRO A 130 -15.42 -4.73 -2.43
C PRO A 130 -14.79 -4.16 -1.15
N LEU A 131 -14.47 -2.86 -1.17
CA LEU A 131 -13.90 -2.15 -0.02
C LEU A 131 -14.81 -2.22 1.21
N ASP A 132 -14.22 -2.46 2.37
CA ASP A 132 -14.96 -2.49 3.63
C ASP A 132 -15.46 -1.08 4.05
N ALA A 133 -16.36 -1.08 5.04
CA ALA A 133 -17.03 0.13 5.50
C ALA A 133 -16.10 1.14 6.19
N ASP A 134 -14.91 0.73 6.65
CA ASP A 134 -13.98 1.52 7.48
C ASP A 134 -12.75 2.00 6.67
N THR A 135 -12.35 1.22 5.67
CA THR A 135 -11.32 1.51 4.67
C THR A 135 -11.81 2.58 3.70
N SER A 136 -13.08 2.54 3.25
CA SER A 136 -13.58 3.52 2.28
C SER A 136 -13.60 4.98 2.82
N PRO A 137 -14.01 5.25 4.07
CA PRO A 137 -13.87 6.57 4.69
C PRO A 137 -12.39 6.97 4.83
N SER A 138 -11.53 6.04 5.24
CA SER A 138 -10.09 6.27 5.41
C SER A 138 -9.42 6.67 4.09
N LEU A 139 -9.69 5.95 2.98
CA LEU A 139 -9.20 6.30 1.65
C LEU A 139 -9.67 7.68 1.18
N ARG A 140 -10.94 8.03 1.44
CA ARG A 140 -11.44 9.39 1.13
C ARG A 140 -10.73 10.46 1.95
N SER A 141 -10.40 10.17 3.21
CA SER A 141 -9.65 11.08 4.06
C SER A 141 -8.23 11.29 3.54
N LEU A 142 -7.54 10.19 3.16
CA LEU A 142 -6.25 10.23 2.48
C LEU A 142 -6.30 11.09 1.22
N LEU A 143 -7.29 10.89 0.34
CA LEU A 143 -7.42 11.67 -0.90
C LEU A 143 -7.60 13.17 -0.64
N ARG A 144 -8.37 13.55 0.39
CA ARG A 144 -8.48 14.96 0.80
C ARG A 144 -7.15 15.51 1.29
N LYS A 145 -6.42 14.73 2.11
CA LYS A 145 -5.10 15.12 2.59
C LYS A 145 -4.12 15.31 1.41
N SER A 146 -4.07 14.37 0.47
CA SER A 146 -3.25 14.46 -0.74
C SER A 146 -3.61 15.67 -1.59
N ALA A 147 -4.90 16.00 -1.71
CA ALA A 147 -5.34 17.21 -2.40
C ALA A 147 -4.87 18.49 -1.67
N ALA A 148 -4.96 18.53 -0.34
CA ALA A 148 -4.48 19.66 0.45
C ALA A 148 -2.95 19.86 0.33
N LEU A 149 -2.19 18.76 0.36
CA LEU A 149 -0.73 18.79 0.15
C LEU A 149 -0.36 19.30 -1.25
N ARG A 150 -1.07 18.82 -2.27
CA ARG A 150 -0.89 19.29 -3.66
C ARG A 150 -1.26 20.76 -3.83
N ALA A 151 -2.32 21.23 -3.20
CA ALA A 151 -2.74 22.63 -3.24
C ALA A 151 -1.78 23.57 -2.49
N ALA A 152 -1.10 23.07 -1.44
CA ALA A 152 -0.11 23.81 -0.69
C ALA A 152 1.27 23.87 -1.37
N LYS A 153 1.52 23.04 -2.39
CA LYS A 153 2.81 23.01 -3.10
C LYS A 153 2.94 24.23 -4.00
N SER A 154 3.92 25.09 -3.73
CA SER A 154 4.25 26.20 -4.61
C SER A 154 5.04 25.71 -5.83
N VAL A 155 4.80 26.33 -6.98
CA VAL A 155 5.45 26.06 -8.28
C VAL A 155 6.99 26.01 -8.20
N LEU A 156 7.58 26.63 -7.18
CA LEU A 156 9.02 26.77 -6.98
C LEU A 156 9.68 25.59 -6.22
N ASP A 157 8.89 24.65 -5.67
CA ASP A 157 9.41 23.51 -4.89
C ASP A 157 9.60 22.27 -5.79
N ASP A 158 10.66 22.33 -6.60
CA ASP A 158 11.44 21.29 -7.28
C ASP A 158 10.81 19.98 -7.86
N GLU A 159 11.39 19.60 -9.01
CA GLU A 159 11.43 18.28 -9.69
C GLU A 159 10.18 17.74 -10.42
N VAL A 160 8.96 18.29 -10.26
CA VAL A 160 7.74 17.68 -10.86
C VAL A 160 7.21 18.39 -12.11
N VAL A 161 7.53 19.68 -12.30
CA VAL A 161 7.08 20.41 -13.51
C VAL A 161 7.69 19.80 -14.79
N ILE A 162 8.91 19.26 -14.70
CA ILE A 162 9.61 18.61 -15.82
C ILE A 162 9.00 17.27 -16.29
N MET A 163 8.11 16.62 -15.52
CA MET A 163 7.45 15.38 -15.99
C MET A 163 6.12 15.62 -16.72
N TYR A 164 5.42 16.71 -16.43
CA TYR A 164 4.14 17.03 -17.07
C TYR A 164 4.27 18.05 -18.20
N SER A 165 5.36 18.81 -18.27
CA SER A 165 5.57 19.83 -19.33
C SER A 165 6.34 19.34 -20.56
N SER A 166 6.88 18.11 -20.58
CA SER A 166 7.81 17.67 -21.65
C SER A 166 7.36 16.48 -22.50
N HIS A 167 6.12 16.01 -22.39
CA HIS A 167 5.55 15.18 -23.46
C HIS A 167 4.84 16.07 -24.48
N ASP A 168 5.65 16.85 -25.20
CA ASP A 168 5.30 17.37 -26.52
C ASP A 168 4.99 16.16 -27.41
N PHE A 169 3.70 15.94 -27.67
CA PHE A 169 3.24 15.02 -28.71
C PHE A 169 3.71 15.57 -30.06
N ARG A 170 4.74 14.96 -30.64
CA ARG A 170 5.05 15.04 -32.06
C ARG A 170 5.09 13.67 -32.69
#